data_AF-K9ISD1-F1
#
_entry.id   AF-K9ISD1-F1
#
_cell.length_a   1.000
_cell.length_b   1.000
_cell.length_c   1.000
_cell.angle_alpha   90.00
_cell.angle_beta   90.00
_cell.angle_gamma   90.00
#
_symmetry.space_group_name_H-M   'P 1'
#
loop_
_entity.id
_entity.type
_entity.pdbx_description
1 polymer ?
#
loop_
_entity_poly.entity_id
_entity_poly.type
_entity_poly.pdbx_seq_one_letter_code
_entity_poly.pdbx_strand_id
1 'polypeptide(L)'
;PHLSLSVLVKFIIGARGCDVPVEDREDPYSCRLLNITNPVLNQEIEAFSFSEDTSSGLSEDRVVSVSFRVLHPIVITSLGVFYDASDAGFQRNITVKLYQAEQEEALFIARFSPPSCGVQVNRLWYKPVEQFILPESFEGTIVWESQDLQGLVSRNLHTVAVNDGGGVLRVLTAAEGALPHEFMEGVEGVAGGFIYTIQEGDALLQNLHSRPQRRIDHIRNLHEEDALLREESSVNDDIIFVDVVDTYRNVPAKLLNFYKWTVEATSFDLLLKTDDDCYIDLEAVFSRIAHKNLDGPNFWWGNFRWNWAVDRTGKWQELEYPSPAYPAFACGSGYVVSRDIVHWLASNAGRLKTYQGEDVSMGIWMAAVGPKRYQDSLWLCEKTCETGMLSSPQYSARELTDLWRLKELCGDPCQCEARR
;
A
#
# COMPACT_ATOMS: atom_id res chain seq x y z
N PRO A 1 -42.80 -4.05 5.66
CA PRO A 1 -42.57 -2.64 5.29
C PRO A 1 -42.04 -2.58 3.86
N HIS A 2 -42.55 -1.69 3.01
CA HIS A 2 -41.95 -1.50 1.68
C HIS A 2 -40.53 -0.95 1.88
N LEU A 3 -39.51 -1.71 1.48
CA LEU A 3 -38.09 -1.36 1.66
C LEU A 3 -37.78 0.04 1.10
N SER A 4 -38.45 0.45 0.02
CA SER A 4 -38.31 1.76 -0.62
C SER A 4 -38.70 2.96 0.27
N LEU A 5 -39.46 2.76 1.34
CA LEU A 5 -39.81 3.82 2.30
C LEU A 5 -38.86 3.88 3.49
N SER A 6 -37.97 2.90 3.65
CA SER A 6 -37.13 2.72 4.85
C SER A 6 -35.63 2.67 4.55
N VAL A 7 -35.24 2.64 3.27
CA VAL A 7 -33.85 2.56 2.82
C VAL A 7 -33.55 3.73 1.89
N LEU A 8 -32.53 4.50 2.23
CA LEU A 8 -31.90 5.46 1.34
C LEU A 8 -30.63 4.84 0.77
N VAL A 9 -30.56 4.66 -0.54
CA VAL A 9 -29.38 4.14 -1.24
C VAL A 9 -28.66 5.30 -1.91
N LYS A 10 -27.32 5.35 -1.78
CA LYS A 10 -26.47 6.32 -2.45
C LYS A 10 -25.15 5.67 -2.88
N PHE A 11 -24.72 5.95 -4.10
CA PHE A 11 -23.36 5.67 -4.57
C PHE A 11 -22.45 6.84 -4.19
N ILE A 12 -21.27 6.53 -3.68
CA ILE A 12 -20.29 7.54 -3.30
C ILE A 12 -19.17 7.53 -4.32
N ILE A 13 -18.87 8.68 -4.89
CA ILE A 13 -17.82 8.86 -5.89
C ILE A 13 -16.94 10.03 -5.48
N GLY A 14 -15.63 9.93 -5.71
CA GLY A 14 -14.73 11.07 -5.55
C GLY A 14 -15.02 12.14 -6.60
N ALA A 15 -15.05 13.40 -6.20
CA ALA A 15 -15.39 14.51 -7.09
C ALA A 15 -14.36 14.77 -8.20
N ARG A 16 -13.19 14.10 -8.14
CA ARG A 16 -12.11 14.20 -9.12
C ARG A 16 -11.56 12.81 -9.42
N GLY A 17 -11.42 12.46 -10.69
CA GLY A 17 -10.55 11.37 -11.09
C GLY A 17 -9.06 11.73 -10.94
N CYS A 18 -8.20 10.71 -10.97
CA CYS A 18 -6.76 10.91 -10.96
C CYS A 18 -6.26 11.37 -12.35
N ASP A 19 -5.51 12.48 -12.41
CA ASP A 19 -4.99 13.04 -13.67
C ASP A 19 -3.70 12.34 -14.17
N VAL A 20 -3.18 11.40 -13.38
CA VAL A 20 -2.03 10.57 -13.72
C VAL A 20 -2.53 9.22 -14.31
N PRO A 21 -2.16 8.90 -15.57
CA PRO A 21 -2.44 7.57 -16.16
C PRO A 21 -1.86 6.45 -15.29
N VAL A 22 -2.51 5.28 -15.25
CA VAL A 22 -2.09 4.16 -14.37
C VAL A 22 -0.63 3.75 -14.61
N GLU A 23 -0.21 3.70 -15.87
CA GLU A 23 1.14 3.37 -16.33
C GLU A 23 2.23 4.33 -15.78
N ASP A 24 1.83 5.54 -15.41
CA ASP A 24 2.71 6.64 -15.03
C ASP A 24 2.70 6.91 -13.52
N ARG A 25 2.06 6.05 -12.73
CA ARG A 25 1.97 6.18 -11.27
C ARG A 25 3.12 5.47 -10.56
N GLU A 26 3.50 5.97 -9.38
CA GLU A 26 4.47 5.31 -8.49
C GLU A 26 3.93 3.96 -7.96
N ASP A 27 2.61 3.86 -7.79
CA ASP A 27 1.89 2.62 -7.57
C ASP A 27 0.52 2.73 -8.25
N PRO A 28 -0.03 1.63 -8.79
CA PRO A 28 -1.28 1.68 -9.55
C PRO A 28 -2.49 2.14 -8.71
N TYR A 29 -2.38 2.10 -7.38
CA TYR A 29 -3.47 2.35 -6.44
C TYR A 29 -3.53 3.80 -5.95
N SER A 30 -2.49 4.62 -6.16
CA SER A 30 -2.44 6.03 -5.76
C SER A 30 -2.65 6.99 -6.95
N CYS A 31 -2.45 8.29 -6.72
CA CYS A 31 -2.40 9.31 -7.77
C CYS A 31 -1.06 10.07 -7.73
N ARG A 32 0.04 9.37 -7.44
CA ARG A 32 1.38 9.95 -7.41
C ARG A 32 2.12 9.63 -8.71
N LEU A 33 2.67 10.64 -9.36
CA LEU A 33 3.46 10.46 -10.59
C LEU A 33 4.77 9.73 -10.30
N LEU A 34 5.11 8.74 -11.13
CA LEU A 34 6.39 8.05 -11.12
C LEU A 34 7.51 9.01 -11.50
N ASN A 35 8.34 9.37 -10.52
CA ASN A 35 9.39 10.38 -10.65
C ASN A 35 10.68 9.85 -11.31
N ILE A 36 10.54 9.25 -12.49
CA ILE A 36 11.65 8.85 -13.36
C ILE A 36 11.69 9.78 -14.56
N THR A 37 12.85 10.35 -14.87
CA THR A 37 12.98 11.31 -15.97
C THR A 37 14.08 10.97 -16.98
N ASN A 38 15.28 10.60 -16.52
CA ASN A 38 16.43 10.36 -17.38
C ASN A 38 17.15 9.08 -16.96
N PRO A 39 16.61 7.89 -17.29
CA PRO A 39 17.24 6.63 -16.90
C PRO A 39 18.62 6.49 -17.53
N VAL A 40 19.60 6.05 -16.73
CA VAL A 40 20.96 5.78 -17.21
C VAL A 40 20.98 4.43 -17.93
N LEU A 41 21.20 4.45 -19.25
CA LEU A 41 21.07 3.27 -20.10
C LEU A 41 22.40 2.54 -20.31
N ASN A 42 22.34 1.20 -20.31
CA ASN A 42 23.42 0.31 -20.73
C ASN A 42 24.76 0.57 -20.03
N GLN A 43 24.72 1.03 -18.79
CA GLN A 43 25.89 1.36 -17.97
C GLN A 43 25.69 0.85 -16.54
N GLU A 44 26.79 0.49 -15.90
CA GLU A 44 26.82 0.21 -14.46
C GLU A 44 26.79 1.52 -13.67
N ILE A 45 25.98 1.54 -12.62
CA ILE A 45 25.72 2.72 -11.80
C ILE A 45 26.19 2.42 -10.37
N GLU A 46 27.10 3.24 -9.86
CA GLU A 46 27.48 3.22 -8.44
C GLU A 46 26.41 3.98 -7.63
N ALA A 47 25.60 3.27 -6.84
CA ALA A 47 24.46 3.86 -6.11
C ALA A 47 24.87 4.97 -5.13
N PHE A 48 26.09 4.88 -4.59
CA PHE A 48 26.63 5.84 -3.64
C PHE A 48 28.02 6.29 -4.08
N SER A 49 28.21 7.60 -4.20
CA SER A 49 29.46 8.23 -4.65
C SER A 49 29.94 9.31 -3.66
N PHE A 50 31.24 9.63 -3.73
CA PHE A 50 31.94 10.44 -2.74
C PHE A 50 32.50 11.73 -3.34
N SER A 51 32.41 12.83 -2.58
CA SER A 51 33.16 14.07 -2.81
C SER A 51 34.42 14.06 -1.93
N GLU A 52 35.54 14.58 -2.44
CA GLU A 52 36.89 14.38 -1.89
C GLU A 52 37.14 15.04 -0.52
N ASP A 53 36.25 15.89 -0.01
CA ASP A 53 36.55 16.86 1.06
C ASP A 53 36.07 16.51 2.49
N THR A 54 35.61 15.28 2.77
CA THR A 54 35.13 14.92 4.13
C THR A 54 36.03 13.91 4.84
N SER A 55 36.56 14.32 6.02
CA SER A 55 37.48 13.54 6.86
C SER A 55 36.94 12.16 7.23
N SER A 56 37.66 11.09 6.85
CA SER A 56 37.39 9.68 7.21
C SER A 56 37.67 9.42 8.69
N GLY A 57 36.68 9.69 9.54
CA GLY A 57 36.66 9.18 10.91
C GLY A 57 36.10 7.76 10.93
N LEU A 58 36.75 6.88 11.70
CA LEU A 58 36.20 5.58 12.09
C LEU A 58 34.94 5.81 12.91
N SER A 59 33.82 5.16 12.54
CA SER A 59 32.70 5.03 13.47
C SER A 59 32.97 3.86 14.42
N GLU A 60 32.48 3.96 15.64
CA GLU A 60 32.45 2.83 16.59
C GLU A 60 31.36 1.82 16.21
N ASP A 61 30.46 2.16 15.28
CA ASP A 61 29.34 1.32 14.88
C ASP A 61 29.82 0.05 14.16
N ARG A 62 29.36 -1.10 14.67
CA ARG A 62 29.67 -2.42 14.08
C ARG A 62 28.69 -2.83 12.99
N VAL A 63 27.47 -2.31 13.05
CA VAL A 63 26.39 -2.61 12.10
C VAL A 63 25.83 -1.30 11.60
N VAL A 64 25.86 -1.14 10.28
CA VAL A 64 25.36 0.05 9.57
C VAL A 64 24.43 -0.43 8.47
N SER A 65 23.30 0.23 8.29
CA SER A 65 22.31 -0.17 7.28
C SER A 65 21.66 0.99 6.56
N VAL A 66 21.25 0.72 5.33
CA VAL A 66 20.45 1.63 4.50
C VAL A 66 19.33 0.85 3.80
N SER A 67 18.13 1.40 3.82
CA SER A 67 16.97 0.84 3.14
C SER A 67 16.71 1.60 1.84
N PHE A 68 16.20 0.90 0.83
CA PHE A 68 15.85 1.49 -0.45
C PHE A 68 14.64 0.79 -1.07
N ARG A 69 13.99 1.50 -1.98
CA ARG A 69 12.89 1.02 -2.81
C ARG A 69 13.27 1.09 -4.28
N VAL A 70 12.91 0.05 -5.01
CA VAL A 70 13.05 -0.04 -6.47
C VAL A 70 11.77 0.48 -7.11
N LEU A 71 11.90 1.49 -7.97
CA LEU A 71 10.78 2.11 -8.71
C LEU A 71 10.71 1.64 -10.17
N HIS A 72 11.76 0.99 -10.67
CA HIS A 72 11.78 0.27 -11.94
C HIS A 72 12.78 -0.88 -11.83
N PRO A 73 12.55 -2.06 -12.44
CA PRO A 73 13.41 -3.22 -12.24
C PRO A 73 14.91 -2.95 -12.48
N ILE A 74 15.74 -3.38 -11.52
CA ILE A 74 17.20 -3.23 -11.56
C ILE A 74 17.89 -4.58 -11.30
N VAL A 75 19.15 -4.69 -11.69
CA VAL A 75 20.02 -5.84 -11.38
C VAL A 75 21.22 -5.34 -10.59
N ILE A 76 21.39 -5.81 -9.36
CA ILE A 76 22.60 -5.54 -8.58
C ILE A 76 23.70 -6.48 -9.07
N THR A 77 24.84 -5.92 -9.51
CA THR A 77 25.98 -6.68 -10.04
C THR A 77 27.07 -6.88 -9.01
N SER A 78 27.27 -5.89 -8.11
CA SER A 78 28.33 -5.93 -7.09
C SER A 78 27.90 -5.25 -5.80
N LEU A 79 28.39 -5.76 -4.67
CA LEU A 79 28.32 -5.10 -3.36
C LEU A 79 29.71 -4.58 -2.99
N GLY A 80 29.77 -3.48 -2.23
CA GLY A 80 31.03 -2.84 -1.89
C GLY A 80 31.09 -2.27 -0.48
N VAL A 81 32.32 -1.99 -0.05
CA VAL A 81 32.68 -1.49 1.28
C VAL A 81 33.65 -0.31 1.18
N PHE A 82 33.55 0.64 2.11
CA PHE A 82 34.53 1.72 2.23
C PHE A 82 35.88 1.21 2.73
N TYR A 83 36.95 1.84 2.26
CA TYR A 83 38.29 1.61 2.80
C TYR A 83 38.74 2.79 3.65
N ASP A 84 39.59 2.49 4.63
CA ASP A 84 40.27 3.50 5.44
C ASP A 84 41.59 3.89 4.77
N ALA A 85 41.77 5.17 4.45
CA ALA A 85 42.96 5.64 3.74
C ALA A 85 44.24 5.60 4.57
N SER A 86 44.14 5.36 5.89
CA SER A 86 45.30 5.22 6.76
C SER A 86 46.00 3.86 6.70
N ASP A 87 45.34 2.81 6.18
CA ASP A 87 45.88 1.45 6.17
C ASP A 87 46.44 1.04 4.79
N ALA A 88 47.63 0.43 4.79
CA ALA A 88 48.23 -0.16 3.60
C ALA A 88 47.47 -1.45 3.22
N GLY A 89 46.37 -1.29 2.48
CA GLY A 89 45.54 -2.39 1.97
C GLY A 89 44.31 -2.69 2.85
N PHE A 90 43.49 -3.64 2.41
CA PHE A 90 42.27 -4.04 3.12
C PHE A 90 42.61 -4.96 4.31
N GLN A 91 42.43 -4.49 5.54
CA GLN A 91 42.86 -5.20 6.76
C GLN A 91 41.70 -5.73 7.64
N ARG A 92 40.45 -5.57 7.20
CA ARG A 92 39.25 -5.88 8.02
C ARG A 92 38.45 -7.05 7.48
N ASN A 93 37.61 -7.62 8.32
CA ASN A 93 36.61 -8.62 7.94
C ASN A 93 35.22 -7.99 8.00
N ILE A 94 34.64 -7.72 6.84
CA ILE A 94 33.34 -7.05 6.72
C ILE A 94 32.41 -7.96 5.92
N THR A 95 31.19 -8.15 6.41
CA THR A 95 30.15 -8.84 5.66
C THR A 95 29.10 -7.84 5.21
N VAL A 96 28.77 -7.85 3.92
CA VAL A 96 27.68 -7.06 3.35
C VAL A 96 26.55 -8.00 3.00
N LYS A 97 25.34 -7.71 3.46
CA LYS A 97 24.15 -8.51 3.22
C LYS A 97 23.05 -7.63 2.62
N LEU A 98 22.30 -8.14 1.64
CA LEU A 98 21.04 -7.54 1.22
C LEU A 98 19.90 -8.41 1.74
N TYR A 99 18.98 -7.79 2.45
CA TYR A 99 17.73 -8.41 2.88
C TYR A 99 16.58 -7.85 2.05
N GLN A 100 15.61 -8.71 1.72
CA GLN A 100 14.29 -8.23 1.34
C GLN A 100 13.55 -7.77 2.60
N ALA A 101 12.69 -6.77 2.48
CA ALA A 101 11.74 -6.43 3.55
C ALA A 101 11.03 -7.70 4.04
N GLU A 102 10.90 -7.85 5.37
CA GLU A 102 10.21 -8.99 6.04
C GLU A 102 10.90 -10.37 5.95
N GLN A 103 12.05 -10.53 5.28
CA GLN A 103 12.79 -11.80 5.26
C GLN A 103 13.98 -11.80 6.23
N GLU A 104 14.13 -12.89 6.98
CA GLU A 104 15.30 -13.11 7.85
C GLU A 104 16.53 -13.61 7.08
N GLU A 105 16.33 -14.20 5.89
CA GLU A 105 17.42 -14.69 5.05
C GLU A 105 17.93 -13.59 4.11
N ALA A 106 19.25 -13.45 4.02
CA ALA A 106 19.86 -12.50 3.11
C ALA A 106 19.78 -13.03 1.67
N LEU A 107 19.23 -12.22 0.77
CA LEU A 107 19.25 -12.47 -0.68
C LEU A 107 20.68 -12.54 -1.22
N PHE A 108 21.54 -11.65 -0.73
CA PHE A 108 22.95 -11.58 -1.12
C PHE A 108 23.85 -11.51 0.08
N ILE A 109 25.01 -12.15 -0.03
CA ILE A 109 26.08 -12.04 0.97
C ILE A 109 27.42 -11.87 0.25
N ALA A 110 28.09 -10.76 0.50
CA ALA A 110 29.47 -10.52 0.09
C ALA A 110 30.36 -10.41 1.32
N ARG A 111 31.32 -11.32 1.47
CA ARG A 111 32.28 -11.32 2.60
C ARG A 111 33.60 -10.75 2.14
N PHE A 112 34.09 -9.71 2.77
CA PHE A 112 35.37 -9.06 2.51
C PHE A 112 36.37 -9.45 3.59
N SER A 113 37.58 -9.81 3.18
CA SER A 113 38.70 -10.12 4.07
C SER A 113 40.02 -9.72 3.42
N PRO A 114 41.13 -9.60 4.17
CA PRO A 114 42.43 -9.26 3.58
C PRO A 114 42.87 -10.13 2.38
N PRO A 115 42.71 -11.48 2.41
CA PRO A 115 43.05 -12.32 1.25
C PRO A 115 42.01 -12.27 0.12
N SER A 116 40.84 -11.67 0.36
CA SER A 116 39.74 -11.60 -0.59
C SER A 116 39.01 -10.27 -0.43
N CYS A 117 39.61 -9.20 -0.92
CA CYS A 117 39.09 -7.84 -0.80
C CYS A 117 38.30 -7.38 -2.03
N GLY A 118 38.39 -8.07 -3.17
CA GLY A 118 37.67 -7.70 -4.39
C GLY A 118 38.46 -6.74 -5.28
N VAL A 119 37.76 -5.93 -6.08
CA VAL A 119 38.34 -4.96 -7.01
C VAL A 119 38.09 -3.55 -6.50
N GLN A 120 39.11 -2.70 -6.58
CA GLN A 120 39.01 -1.31 -6.15
C GLN A 120 38.49 -0.43 -7.29
N VAL A 121 37.40 0.29 -7.04
CA VAL A 121 36.81 1.29 -7.94
C VAL A 121 36.48 2.53 -7.11
N ASN A 122 36.93 3.72 -7.54
CA ASN A 122 36.55 5.01 -6.95
C ASN A 122 36.54 5.07 -5.41
N ARG A 123 37.57 4.49 -4.76
CA ARG A 123 37.71 4.42 -3.29
C ARG A 123 36.73 3.49 -2.56
N LEU A 124 36.17 2.50 -3.23
CA LEU A 124 35.48 1.37 -2.63
C LEU A 124 36.08 0.06 -3.12
N TRP A 125 35.94 -0.96 -2.30
CA TRP A 125 36.19 -2.34 -2.70
C TRP A 125 34.88 -2.99 -3.06
N TYR A 126 34.76 -3.48 -4.29
CA TYR A 126 33.58 -4.18 -4.78
C TYR A 126 33.86 -5.66 -4.99
N LYS A 127 32.84 -6.47 -4.72
CA LYS A 127 32.79 -7.89 -5.05
C LYS A 127 31.54 -8.18 -5.88
N PRO A 128 31.69 -8.97 -6.96
CA PRO A 128 30.53 -9.41 -7.71
C PRO A 128 29.65 -10.29 -6.83
N VAL A 129 28.35 -10.16 -7.01
CA VAL A 129 27.34 -11.03 -6.41
C VAL A 129 26.56 -11.76 -7.50
N GLU A 130 25.80 -12.77 -7.12
CA GLU A 130 24.87 -13.41 -8.04
C GLU A 130 23.85 -12.37 -8.53
N GLN A 131 23.57 -12.36 -9.83
CA GLN A 131 22.73 -11.33 -10.44
C GLN A 131 21.26 -11.77 -10.38
N PHE A 132 20.45 -11.03 -9.62
CA PHE A 132 18.99 -11.18 -9.66
C PHE A 132 18.34 -9.87 -10.05
N ILE A 133 17.21 -10.00 -10.76
CA ILE A 133 16.35 -8.87 -11.07
C ILE A 133 15.55 -8.55 -9.80
N LEU A 134 15.79 -7.35 -9.26
CA LEU A 134 14.95 -6.78 -8.22
C LEU A 134 13.73 -6.14 -8.91
N PRO A 135 12.51 -6.64 -8.68
CA PRO A 135 11.32 -6.14 -9.36
C PRO A 135 10.92 -4.73 -8.89
N GLU A 136 9.99 -4.11 -9.61
CA GLU A 136 9.33 -2.88 -9.17
C GLU A 136 8.68 -3.07 -7.79
N SER A 137 8.72 -2.04 -6.96
CA SER A 137 8.27 -2.03 -5.57
C SER A 137 9.03 -2.99 -4.65
N PHE A 138 10.16 -3.55 -5.09
CA PHE A 138 11.08 -4.25 -4.19
C PHE A 138 11.63 -3.25 -3.15
N GLU A 139 11.46 -3.59 -1.87
CA GLU A 139 12.07 -2.87 -0.76
C GLU A 139 13.15 -3.75 -0.13
N GLY A 140 14.36 -3.22 -0.07
CA GLY A 140 15.54 -3.93 0.41
C GLY A 140 16.29 -3.13 1.45
N THR A 141 17.02 -3.85 2.31
CA THR A 141 17.93 -3.24 3.29
C THR A 141 19.31 -3.84 3.11
N ILE A 142 20.29 -2.98 2.82
CA ILE A 142 21.71 -3.37 2.78
C ILE A 142 22.30 -3.15 4.16
N VAL A 143 23.05 -4.14 4.60
CA VAL A 143 23.64 -4.22 5.93
C VAL A 143 25.12 -4.47 5.81
N TRP A 144 25.90 -3.59 6.40
CA TRP A 144 27.32 -3.78 6.61
C TRP A 144 27.57 -4.19 8.05
N GLU A 145 28.31 -5.27 8.24
CA GLU A 145 28.63 -5.84 9.55
C GLU A 145 30.14 -6.05 9.66
N SER A 146 30.78 -5.40 10.63
CA SER A 146 32.17 -5.67 11.00
C SER A 146 32.24 -6.93 11.87
N GLN A 147 33.05 -7.90 11.45
CA GLN A 147 33.35 -9.10 12.24
C GLN A 147 34.52 -8.87 13.22
N ASP A 148 35.23 -7.74 13.09
CA ASP A 148 36.34 -7.38 13.95
C ASP A 148 35.87 -6.53 15.14
N LEU A 149 36.73 -6.35 16.15
CA LEU A 149 36.43 -5.49 17.30
C LEU A 149 36.29 -4.01 16.93
N GLN A 150 36.89 -3.61 15.80
CA GLN A 150 36.87 -2.25 15.25
C GLN A 150 35.58 -2.01 14.46
N GLY A 151 35.02 -0.81 14.58
CA GLY A 151 33.80 -0.42 13.84
C GLY A 151 34.03 -0.21 12.35
N LEU A 152 32.94 0.12 11.66
CA LEU A 152 32.92 0.39 10.23
C LEU A 152 33.35 1.84 9.95
N VAL A 153 33.96 2.04 8.78
CA VAL A 153 34.05 3.39 8.21
C VAL A 153 32.66 3.68 7.64
N SER A 154 31.89 4.51 8.33
CA SER A 154 30.53 4.87 7.92
C SER A 154 30.36 6.38 7.71
N ARG A 155 29.30 6.72 6.99
CA ARG A 155 28.91 8.09 6.68
C ARG A 155 27.43 8.28 6.93
N ASN A 156 27.09 9.51 7.29
CA ASN A 156 25.70 9.93 7.36
C ASN A 156 25.12 9.96 5.95
N LEU A 157 23.95 9.37 5.78
CA LEU A 157 23.27 9.26 4.49
C LEU A 157 23.03 10.61 3.82
N HIS A 158 22.76 11.67 4.58
CA HIS A 158 22.54 13.03 4.06
C HIS A 158 23.80 13.68 3.47
N THR A 159 24.98 13.11 3.71
CA THR A 159 26.26 13.62 3.21
C THR A 159 26.79 12.87 1.99
N VAL A 160 26.15 11.76 1.61
CA VAL A 160 26.57 10.91 0.50
C VAL A 160 25.78 11.28 -0.75
N ALA A 161 26.45 11.36 -1.90
CA ALA A 161 25.79 11.59 -3.17
C ALA A 161 25.15 10.26 -3.64
N VAL A 162 23.82 10.22 -3.66
CA VAL A 162 23.04 9.07 -4.13
C VAL A 162 22.85 9.19 -5.64
N ASN A 163 23.26 8.16 -6.37
CA ASN A 163 22.93 8.02 -7.79
C ASN A 163 21.75 7.07 -7.92
N ASP A 164 20.57 7.64 -8.16
CA ASP A 164 19.32 6.90 -8.29
C ASP A 164 19.06 6.38 -9.72
N GLY A 165 20.02 6.56 -10.64
CA GLY A 165 19.90 6.12 -12.02
C GLY A 165 18.80 6.84 -12.80
N GLY A 166 18.47 8.09 -12.42
CA GLY A 166 17.41 8.86 -13.04
C GLY A 166 16.04 8.69 -12.37
N GLY A 167 16.05 8.25 -11.10
CA GLY A 167 14.87 8.02 -10.27
C GLY A 167 14.37 6.58 -10.21
N VAL A 168 15.11 5.59 -10.73
CA VAL A 168 14.70 4.17 -10.71
C VAL A 168 14.83 3.51 -9.34
N LEU A 169 15.52 4.18 -8.43
CA LEU A 169 15.76 3.76 -7.05
C LEU A 169 15.45 4.94 -6.12
N ARG A 170 14.84 4.70 -4.97
CA ARG A 170 14.70 5.70 -3.91
C ARG A 170 15.31 5.15 -2.62
N VAL A 171 16.24 5.88 -2.02
CA VAL A 171 16.74 5.54 -0.69
C VAL A 171 15.70 5.99 0.34
N LEU A 172 15.39 5.13 1.30
CA LEU A 172 14.42 5.38 2.36
C LEU A 172 15.18 5.80 3.63
N THR A 173 14.67 6.83 4.31
CA THR A 173 15.27 7.31 5.57
C THR A 173 14.32 7.12 6.75
N ALA A 174 14.85 6.99 7.98
CA ALA A 174 14.03 6.83 9.18
C ALA A 174 13.06 8.01 9.43
N ALA A 175 13.37 9.21 8.89
CA ALA A 175 12.51 10.39 8.97
C ALA A 175 11.25 10.29 8.08
N GLU A 176 11.25 9.40 7.08
CA GLU A 176 10.13 9.18 6.15
C GLU A 176 9.17 8.07 6.60
N GLY A 177 9.28 7.63 7.87
CA GLY A 177 8.39 6.63 8.45
C GLY A 177 8.77 5.18 8.13
N ALA A 178 9.95 4.95 7.54
CA ALA A 178 10.51 3.61 7.41
C ALA A 178 10.82 3.05 8.80
N LEU A 179 10.10 2.00 9.20
CA LEU A 179 10.48 1.23 10.39
C LEU A 179 11.80 0.52 10.08
N PRO A 180 12.79 0.55 10.99
CA PRO A 180 13.95 -0.33 10.88
C PRO A 180 13.44 -1.76 10.75
N HIS A 181 14.10 -2.57 9.92
CA HIS A 181 13.86 -4.01 9.87
C HIS A 181 13.91 -4.53 11.33
N GLU A 182 12.81 -5.14 11.81
CA GLU A 182 12.47 -5.29 13.25
C GLU A 182 13.53 -6.02 14.12
N PHE A 183 14.57 -6.57 13.49
CA PHE A 183 15.64 -7.37 14.11
C PHE A 183 17.03 -6.74 14.09
N MET A 184 17.17 -5.49 13.63
CA MET A 184 18.47 -4.90 13.35
C MET A 184 18.93 -3.89 14.40
N GLU A 185 19.86 -4.28 15.27
CA GLU A 185 20.62 -3.39 16.16
C GLU A 185 21.73 -2.65 15.39
N GLY A 186 21.37 -1.75 14.47
CA GLY A 186 22.32 -1.00 13.64
C GLY A 186 22.01 0.49 13.54
N VAL A 187 23.02 1.30 13.21
CA VAL A 187 22.85 2.74 12.98
C VAL A 187 22.55 3.01 11.50
N GLU A 188 21.61 3.91 11.23
CA GLU A 188 21.32 4.36 9.87
C GLU A 188 22.53 5.09 9.28
N GLY A 189 23.02 4.59 8.16
CA GLY A 189 24.19 5.17 7.50
C GLY A 189 24.66 4.32 6.34
N VAL A 190 25.74 4.76 5.72
CA VAL A 190 26.35 4.07 4.58
C VAL A 190 27.78 3.73 4.93
N ALA A 191 28.16 2.46 4.82
CA ALA A 191 29.54 1.97 5.04
C ALA A 191 30.16 1.33 3.78
N GLY A 192 29.52 1.55 2.62
CA GLY A 192 29.88 0.97 1.35
C GLY A 192 28.96 1.41 0.23
N GLY A 193 28.77 0.56 -0.77
CA GLY A 193 27.82 0.82 -1.83
C GLY A 193 27.45 -0.42 -2.60
N PHE A 194 26.68 -0.27 -3.66
CA PHE A 194 26.40 -1.35 -4.60
C PHE A 194 26.36 -0.80 -6.02
N ILE A 195 26.71 -1.66 -6.96
CA ILE A 195 26.67 -1.38 -8.39
C ILE A 195 25.45 -2.07 -8.96
N TYR A 196 24.69 -1.36 -9.78
CA TYR A 196 23.51 -1.91 -10.43
C TYR A 196 23.36 -1.44 -11.88
N THR A 197 22.54 -2.15 -12.64
CA THR A 197 22.11 -1.79 -13.99
C THR A 197 20.58 -1.73 -14.06
N ILE A 198 20.07 -0.92 -14.98
CA ILE A 198 18.63 -0.78 -15.21
C ILE A 198 18.17 -1.87 -16.19
N GLN A 199 17.21 -2.69 -15.78
CA GLN A 199 16.64 -3.72 -16.64
C GLN A 199 15.71 -3.09 -17.67
N GLU A 200 15.86 -3.46 -18.94
CA GLU A 200 15.02 -2.97 -20.05
C GLU A 200 14.94 -1.43 -20.14
N GLY A 201 16.05 -0.74 -19.88
CA GLY A 201 16.11 0.73 -19.87
C GLY A 201 15.62 1.41 -21.17
N ASP A 202 15.83 0.79 -22.34
CA ASP A 202 15.33 1.32 -23.61
C ASP A 202 13.79 1.35 -23.67
N ALA A 203 13.13 0.32 -23.12
CA ALA A 203 11.67 0.27 -23.03
C ALA A 203 11.13 1.32 -22.05
N LEU A 204 11.81 1.50 -20.91
CA LEU A 204 11.51 2.58 -19.96
C LEU A 204 11.62 3.96 -20.62
N LEU A 205 12.70 4.23 -21.36
CA LEU A 205 12.88 5.50 -22.05
C LEU A 205 11.77 5.75 -23.09
N GLN A 206 11.41 4.74 -23.87
CA GLN A 206 10.28 4.84 -24.82
C GLN A 206 8.96 5.13 -24.10
N ASN A 207 8.71 4.46 -22.97
CA ASN A 207 7.54 4.71 -22.14
C ASN A 207 7.50 6.18 -21.68
N LEU A 208 8.62 6.70 -21.15
CA LEU A 208 8.75 8.10 -20.72
C LEU A 208 8.54 9.10 -21.86
N HIS A 209 9.02 8.80 -23.08
CA HIS A 209 8.78 9.65 -24.24
C HIS A 209 7.30 9.77 -24.64
N SER A 210 6.54 8.69 -24.46
CA SER A 210 5.09 8.68 -24.74
C SER A 210 4.22 9.26 -23.62
N ARG A 211 4.78 9.48 -22.41
CA ARG A 211 4.08 10.02 -21.24
C ARG A 211 3.31 11.32 -21.49
N PRO A 212 3.86 12.35 -22.18
CA PRO A 212 3.12 13.59 -22.41
C PRO A 212 1.83 13.37 -23.22
N GLN A 213 1.90 12.54 -24.28
CA GLN A 213 0.75 12.24 -25.12
C GLN A 213 -0.29 11.41 -24.35
N ARG A 214 0.16 10.35 -23.64
CA ARG A 214 -0.72 9.56 -22.77
C ARG A 214 -1.45 10.42 -21.75
N ARG A 215 -0.78 11.38 -21.13
CA ARG A 215 -1.41 12.29 -20.16
C ARG A 215 -2.51 13.14 -20.81
N ILE A 216 -2.28 13.67 -22.01
CA ILE A 216 -3.28 14.44 -22.74
C ILE A 216 -4.52 13.58 -23.05
N ASP A 217 -4.31 12.37 -23.58
CA ASP A 217 -5.39 11.46 -23.92
C ASP A 217 -6.16 11.00 -22.66
N HIS A 218 -5.45 10.71 -21.57
CA HIS A 218 -6.04 10.35 -20.28
C HIS A 218 -6.90 11.46 -19.69
N ILE A 219 -6.42 12.71 -19.66
CA ILE A 219 -7.19 13.85 -19.16
C ILE A 219 -8.44 14.08 -20.02
N ARG A 220 -8.35 13.92 -21.34
CA ARG A 220 -9.52 14.01 -22.23
C ARG A 220 -10.57 12.96 -21.85
N ASN A 221 -10.16 11.70 -21.72
CA ASN A 221 -11.08 10.62 -21.35
C ASN A 221 -11.69 10.85 -19.96
N LEU A 222 -10.89 11.32 -19.00
CA LEU A 222 -11.36 11.67 -17.65
C LEU A 222 -12.46 12.74 -17.70
N HIS A 223 -12.29 13.77 -18.53
CA HIS A 223 -13.31 14.80 -18.72
C HIS A 223 -14.61 14.27 -19.35
N GLU A 224 -14.51 13.30 -20.26
CA GLU A 224 -15.67 12.64 -20.86
C GLU A 224 -16.41 11.79 -19.80
N GLU A 225 -15.68 11.00 -19.01
CA GLU A 225 -16.24 10.20 -17.90
C GLU A 225 -16.90 11.09 -16.84
N ASP A 226 -16.26 12.18 -16.42
CA ASP A 226 -16.82 13.15 -15.46
C ASP A 226 -18.14 13.77 -15.98
N ALA A 227 -18.25 14.01 -17.28
CA ALA A 227 -19.48 14.53 -17.89
C ALA A 227 -20.61 13.51 -17.86
N LEU A 228 -20.31 12.24 -18.18
CA LEU A 228 -21.28 11.14 -18.15
C LEU A 228 -21.78 10.87 -16.72
N LEU A 229 -20.89 10.88 -15.73
CA LEU A 229 -21.27 10.70 -14.32
C LEU A 229 -22.19 11.83 -13.82
N ARG A 230 -21.98 13.07 -14.28
CA ARG A 230 -22.88 14.20 -13.96
C ARG A 230 -24.25 14.05 -14.61
N GLU A 231 -24.29 13.57 -15.85
CA GLU A 231 -25.54 13.26 -16.54
C GLU A 231 -26.32 12.16 -15.78
N GLU A 232 -25.66 11.04 -15.46
CA GLU A 232 -26.24 9.95 -14.67
C GLU A 232 -26.76 10.43 -13.32
N SER A 233 -25.96 11.19 -12.57
CA SER A 233 -26.35 11.79 -11.29
C SER A 233 -27.59 12.66 -11.43
N SER A 234 -27.72 13.43 -12.52
CA SER A 234 -28.90 14.29 -12.76
C SER A 234 -30.17 13.49 -13.08
N VAL A 235 -30.04 12.28 -13.61
CA VAL A 235 -31.16 11.41 -14.00
C VAL A 235 -31.63 10.57 -12.82
N ASN A 236 -30.71 9.98 -12.05
CA ASN A 236 -31.02 9.00 -11.01
C ASN A 236 -31.06 9.58 -9.59
N ASP A 237 -30.41 10.73 -9.33
CA ASP A 237 -30.30 11.37 -8.02
C ASP A 237 -29.84 10.40 -6.90
N ASP A 238 -28.91 9.50 -7.21
CA ASP A 238 -28.38 8.50 -6.29
C ASP A 238 -26.86 8.57 -6.11
N ILE A 239 -26.17 9.44 -6.84
CA ILE A 239 -24.72 9.65 -6.73
C ILE A 239 -24.40 10.85 -5.83
N ILE A 240 -23.47 10.68 -4.89
CA ILE A 240 -22.90 11.73 -4.06
C ILE A 240 -21.42 11.88 -4.38
N PHE A 241 -21.05 13.07 -4.85
CA PHE A 241 -19.65 13.45 -5.07
C PHE A 241 -19.03 14.01 -3.79
N VAL A 242 -17.92 13.42 -3.34
CA VAL A 242 -17.16 13.86 -2.17
C VAL A 242 -15.78 14.39 -2.55
N ASP A 243 -15.26 15.39 -1.85
CA ASP A 243 -14.01 16.09 -2.22
C ASP A 243 -12.74 15.25 -1.98
N VAL A 244 -12.53 14.25 -2.83
CA VAL A 244 -11.35 13.37 -2.87
C VAL A 244 -10.96 13.08 -4.31
N VAL A 245 -9.70 12.71 -4.54
CA VAL A 245 -9.29 12.10 -5.81
C VAL A 245 -9.62 10.61 -5.75
N ASP A 246 -10.48 10.12 -6.63
CA ASP A 246 -10.99 8.75 -6.59
C ASP A 246 -9.90 7.75 -7.01
N THR A 247 -9.26 7.16 -6.02
CA THR A 247 -8.22 6.13 -6.14
C THR A 247 -8.32 5.20 -4.95
N TYR A 248 -7.81 3.98 -5.10
CA TYR A 248 -7.88 2.97 -4.04
C TYR A 248 -7.26 3.46 -2.72
N ARG A 249 -6.08 4.11 -2.76
CA ARG A 249 -5.42 4.66 -1.56
C ARG A 249 -6.22 5.77 -0.86
N ASN A 250 -7.18 6.40 -1.55
CA ASN A 250 -8.02 7.47 -1.00
C ASN A 250 -9.40 7.01 -0.55
N VAL A 251 -9.75 5.72 -0.68
CA VAL A 251 -11.05 5.18 -0.24
C VAL A 251 -11.34 5.47 1.25
N PRO A 252 -10.39 5.41 2.21
CA PRO A 252 -10.67 5.82 3.58
C PRO A 252 -11.08 7.30 3.72
N ALA A 253 -10.44 8.20 2.96
CA ALA A 253 -10.81 9.61 2.94
C ALA A 253 -12.19 9.81 2.30
N LYS A 254 -12.51 9.03 1.25
CA LYS A 254 -13.83 8.97 0.62
C LYS A 254 -14.90 8.57 1.65
N LEU A 255 -14.63 7.54 2.45
CA LEU A 255 -15.51 7.06 3.52
C LEU A 255 -15.76 8.11 4.60
N LEU A 256 -14.71 8.81 5.06
CA LEU A 256 -14.86 9.88 6.06
C LEU A 256 -15.69 11.07 5.53
N ASN A 257 -15.47 11.47 4.27
CA ASN A 257 -16.28 12.53 3.66
C ASN A 257 -17.73 12.09 3.43
N PHE A 258 -17.95 10.81 3.11
CA PHE A 258 -19.29 10.24 3.07
C PHE A 258 -19.98 10.36 4.43
N TYR A 259 -19.33 9.96 5.53
CA TYR A 259 -19.92 10.07 6.86
C TYR A 259 -20.27 11.51 7.25
N LYS A 260 -19.45 12.49 6.89
CA LYS A 260 -19.79 13.92 7.06
C LYS A 260 -21.08 14.26 6.32
N TRP A 261 -21.14 13.94 5.03
CA TRP A 261 -22.32 14.19 4.21
C TRP A 261 -23.56 13.49 4.78
N THR A 262 -23.46 12.22 5.18
CA THR A 262 -24.58 11.46 5.74
C THR A 262 -25.14 12.16 6.98
N VAL A 263 -24.26 12.59 7.90
CA VAL A 263 -24.64 13.26 9.15
C VAL A 263 -25.28 14.63 8.90
N GLU A 264 -24.82 15.37 7.91
CA GLU A 264 -25.28 16.72 7.59
C GLU A 264 -26.58 16.72 6.77
N ALA A 265 -26.70 15.80 5.81
CA ALA A 265 -27.75 15.82 4.79
C ALA A 265 -28.91 14.84 5.06
N THR A 266 -28.76 13.91 6.00
CA THR A 266 -29.74 12.82 6.18
C THR A 266 -30.13 12.59 7.64
N SER A 267 -31.27 11.94 7.85
CA SER A 267 -31.68 11.36 9.13
C SER A 267 -31.77 9.85 8.97
N PHE A 268 -31.00 9.12 9.78
CA PHE A 268 -30.90 7.66 9.71
C PHE A 268 -30.69 7.08 11.11
N ASP A 269 -31.12 5.82 11.30
CA ASP A 269 -30.87 5.07 12.54
C ASP A 269 -29.63 4.19 12.43
N LEU A 270 -29.42 3.60 11.24
CA LEU A 270 -28.34 2.67 10.93
C LEU A 270 -27.74 3.01 9.56
N LEU A 271 -26.43 2.76 9.41
CA LEU A 271 -25.74 2.87 8.13
C LEU A 271 -25.21 1.50 7.73
N LEU A 272 -25.54 1.07 6.51
CA LEU A 272 -24.92 -0.09 5.86
C LEU A 272 -23.93 0.42 4.81
N LYS A 273 -22.67 0.00 4.90
CA LYS A 273 -21.67 0.16 3.84
C LYS A 273 -21.51 -1.16 3.11
N THR A 274 -21.37 -1.11 1.79
CA THR A 274 -20.98 -2.22 0.92
C THR A 274 -20.22 -1.66 -0.29
N ASP A 275 -19.49 -2.52 -1.01
CA ASP A 275 -18.89 -2.17 -2.31
C ASP A 275 -19.91 -2.38 -3.44
N ASP A 276 -19.64 -1.79 -4.61
CA ASP A 276 -20.51 -1.83 -5.80
C ASP A 276 -20.45 -3.17 -6.55
N ASP A 277 -19.46 -4.00 -6.24
CA ASP A 277 -19.29 -5.37 -6.74
C ASP A 277 -19.83 -6.44 -5.77
N CYS A 278 -20.65 -6.04 -4.79
CA CYS A 278 -21.18 -6.92 -3.76
C CYS A 278 -22.68 -7.21 -3.93
N TYR A 279 -23.06 -8.49 -3.88
CA TYR A 279 -24.44 -8.88 -3.65
C TYR A 279 -24.81 -8.58 -2.20
N ILE A 280 -26.01 -8.05 -1.95
CA ILE A 280 -26.53 -7.78 -0.61
C ILE A 280 -28.00 -8.21 -0.50
N ASP A 281 -28.34 -9.09 0.45
CA ASP A 281 -29.74 -9.47 0.73
C ASP A 281 -30.31 -8.53 1.81
N LEU A 282 -30.87 -7.40 1.37
CA LEU A 282 -31.44 -6.39 2.28
C LEU A 282 -32.56 -6.94 3.15
N GLU A 283 -33.42 -7.83 2.63
CA GLU A 283 -34.50 -8.44 3.42
C GLU A 283 -33.95 -9.28 4.57
N ALA A 284 -32.92 -10.08 4.31
CA ALA A 284 -32.25 -10.88 5.32
C ALA A 284 -31.53 -9.99 6.35
N VAL A 285 -30.91 -8.88 5.92
CA VAL A 285 -30.29 -7.89 6.81
C VAL A 285 -31.33 -7.30 7.77
N PHE A 286 -32.46 -6.80 7.25
CA PHE A 286 -33.54 -6.24 8.09
C PHE A 286 -34.11 -7.26 9.08
N SER A 287 -34.38 -8.47 8.59
CA SER A 287 -34.84 -9.58 9.45
C SER A 287 -33.87 -9.79 10.60
N ARG A 288 -32.56 -9.86 10.33
CA ARG A 288 -31.56 -10.07 11.37
C ARG A 288 -31.39 -8.90 12.33
N ILE A 289 -31.49 -7.66 11.87
CA ILE A 289 -31.49 -6.47 12.74
C ILE A 289 -32.60 -6.59 13.79
N ALA A 290 -33.81 -6.93 13.34
CA ALA A 290 -34.95 -7.12 14.24
C ALA A 290 -34.75 -8.32 15.18
N HIS A 291 -34.27 -9.46 14.69
CA HIS A 291 -34.06 -10.66 15.52
C HIS A 291 -32.95 -10.49 16.57
N LYS A 292 -31.90 -9.72 16.24
CA LYS A 292 -30.75 -9.47 17.13
C LYS A 292 -30.95 -8.24 18.02
N ASN A 293 -32.05 -7.49 17.86
CA ASN A 293 -32.29 -6.20 18.51
C ASN A 293 -31.09 -5.24 18.31
N LEU A 294 -30.70 -5.02 17.05
CA LEU A 294 -29.60 -4.13 16.66
C LEU A 294 -30.12 -2.70 16.43
N ASP A 295 -30.74 -2.11 17.45
CA ASP A 295 -31.30 -0.76 17.47
C ASP A 295 -30.67 0.15 18.54
N GLY A 296 -29.75 -0.39 19.33
CA GLY A 296 -29.00 0.33 20.35
C GLY A 296 -27.82 1.14 19.81
N PRO A 297 -27.20 1.98 20.65
CA PRO A 297 -25.99 2.72 20.29
C PRO A 297 -24.73 1.84 20.33
N ASN A 298 -23.65 2.38 19.78
CA ASN A 298 -22.28 1.87 19.85
C ASN A 298 -22.11 0.40 19.41
N PHE A 299 -22.63 0.04 18.24
CA PHE A 299 -22.40 -1.28 17.66
C PHE A 299 -21.89 -1.25 16.22
N TRP A 300 -21.17 -2.33 15.91
CA TRP A 300 -20.65 -2.60 14.58
C TRP A 300 -20.90 -4.08 14.25
N TRP A 301 -21.66 -4.35 13.19
CA TRP A 301 -22.09 -5.69 12.80
C TRP A 301 -21.55 -6.05 11.41
N GLY A 302 -20.86 -7.17 11.31
CA GLY A 302 -20.22 -7.65 10.09
C GLY A 302 -19.45 -8.94 10.35
N ASN A 303 -18.56 -9.31 9.42
CA ASN A 303 -17.62 -10.42 9.60
C ASN A 303 -16.21 -9.87 9.82
N PHE A 304 -15.66 -10.08 11.02
CA PHE A 304 -14.41 -9.45 11.44
C PHE A 304 -13.19 -10.35 11.22
N ARG A 305 -12.15 -9.79 10.63
CA ARG A 305 -10.80 -10.35 10.62
C ARG A 305 -10.07 -9.93 11.90
N TRP A 306 -9.32 -10.85 12.49
CA TRP A 306 -8.63 -10.66 13.77
C TRP A 306 -7.14 -10.95 13.59
N ASN A 307 -6.29 -10.16 14.27
CA ASN A 307 -4.83 -10.33 14.25
C ASN A 307 -4.26 -10.47 12.84
N TRP A 308 -4.82 -9.72 11.88
CA TRP A 308 -4.34 -9.74 10.50
C TRP A 308 -2.99 -9.05 10.44
N ALA A 309 -1.99 -9.73 9.88
CA ALA A 309 -0.65 -9.18 9.73
C ALA A 309 -0.67 -7.97 8.79
N VAL A 310 0.15 -6.98 9.09
CA VAL A 310 0.30 -5.79 8.26
C VAL A 310 1.20 -6.15 7.08
N ASP A 311 0.64 -6.17 5.88
CA ASP A 311 1.41 -6.33 4.65
C ASP A 311 2.32 -5.11 4.47
N ARG A 312 3.65 -5.30 4.38
CA ARG A 312 4.58 -4.22 4.01
C ARG A 312 4.87 -4.18 2.52
N THR A 313 4.26 -5.04 1.71
CA THR A 313 4.46 -5.09 0.25
C THR A 313 3.15 -5.36 -0.49
N GLY A 314 3.17 -5.15 -1.82
CA GLY A 314 2.04 -5.45 -2.69
C GLY A 314 0.86 -4.49 -2.56
N LYS A 315 -0.31 -4.91 -3.07
CA LYS A 315 -1.54 -4.09 -3.11
C LYS A 315 -1.93 -3.54 -1.74
N TRP A 316 -1.83 -4.39 -0.71
CA TRP A 316 -2.28 -4.07 0.64
C TRP A 316 -1.18 -3.46 1.51
N GLN A 317 -0.05 -3.02 0.91
CA GLN A 317 1.09 -2.41 1.60
C GLN A 317 0.65 -1.26 2.51
N GLU A 318 1.08 -1.30 3.77
CA GLU A 318 1.00 -0.22 4.76
C GLU A 318 2.34 -0.01 5.44
N LEU A 319 2.95 1.15 5.21
CA LEU A 319 4.28 1.47 5.73
C LEU A 319 4.22 2.30 7.02
N GLU A 320 3.11 2.99 7.27
CA GLU A 320 3.03 3.98 8.34
C GLU A 320 2.34 3.44 9.60
N TYR A 321 1.73 2.25 9.55
CA TYR A 321 1.14 1.62 10.72
C TYR A 321 2.23 0.92 11.56
N PRO A 322 2.39 1.28 12.85
CA PRO A 322 3.55 0.87 13.64
C PRO A 322 3.47 -0.54 14.23
N SER A 323 2.28 -1.15 14.29
CA SER A 323 2.09 -2.50 14.83
C SER A 323 2.22 -3.54 13.73
N PRO A 324 2.70 -4.76 14.02
CA PRO A 324 2.79 -5.86 13.06
C PRO A 324 1.43 -6.46 12.69
N ALA A 325 0.37 -6.16 13.46
CA ALA A 325 -0.99 -6.63 13.18
C ALA A 325 -2.03 -5.55 13.44
N TYR A 326 -3.10 -5.56 12.65
CA TYR A 326 -4.21 -4.62 12.76
C TYR A 326 -5.17 -4.98 13.90
N PRO A 327 -5.85 -3.99 14.51
CA PRO A 327 -7.05 -4.22 15.31
C PRO A 327 -8.14 -4.86 14.46
N ALA A 328 -9.13 -5.49 15.10
CA ALA A 328 -10.19 -6.17 14.37
C ALA A 328 -10.97 -5.22 13.45
N PHE A 329 -11.11 -5.62 12.19
CA PHE A 329 -11.86 -4.90 11.15
C PHE A 329 -12.84 -5.81 10.43
N ALA A 330 -13.98 -5.27 10.01
CA ALA A 330 -14.94 -5.99 9.18
C ALA A 330 -14.37 -6.15 7.77
N CYS A 331 -14.56 -7.30 7.12
CA CYS A 331 -14.14 -7.44 5.72
C CYS A 331 -14.94 -6.53 4.77
N GLY A 332 -14.35 -6.21 3.62
CA GLY A 332 -14.84 -5.18 2.68
C GLY A 332 -16.26 -5.40 2.13
N SER A 333 -16.75 -6.66 2.14
CA SER A 333 -18.06 -7.06 1.59
C SER A 333 -19.27 -6.34 2.18
N GLY A 334 -19.11 -5.75 3.37
CA GLY A 334 -20.11 -4.87 3.96
C GLY A 334 -20.27 -5.02 5.46
N TYR A 335 -20.86 -4.01 6.07
CA TYR A 335 -21.14 -3.97 7.51
C TYR A 335 -22.23 -2.95 7.83
N VAL A 336 -22.85 -3.12 9.00
CA VAL A 336 -23.82 -2.18 9.58
C VAL A 336 -23.21 -1.50 10.80
N VAL A 337 -23.39 -0.19 10.92
CA VAL A 337 -22.90 0.62 12.05
C VAL A 337 -24.02 1.48 12.61
N SER A 338 -24.03 1.64 13.94
CA SER A 338 -24.98 2.53 14.62
C SER A 338 -24.70 4.00 14.32
N ARG A 339 -25.77 4.81 14.34
CA ARG A 339 -25.73 6.25 14.07
C ARG A 339 -24.68 7.00 14.89
N ASP A 340 -24.58 6.76 16.19
CA ASP A 340 -23.68 7.47 17.10
C ASP A 340 -22.19 7.30 16.72
N ILE A 341 -21.82 6.13 16.21
CA ILE A 341 -20.48 5.87 15.70
C ILE A 341 -20.22 6.68 14.42
N VAL A 342 -21.17 6.70 13.48
CA VAL A 342 -21.05 7.49 12.24
C VAL A 342 -20.90 8.98 12.57
N HIS A 343 -21.67 9.49 13.55
CA HIS A 343 -21.53 10.85 14.06
C HIS A 343 -20.15 11.13 14.66
N TRP A 344 -19.60 10.19 15.44
CA TRP A 344 -18.26 10.32 16.00
C TRP A 344 -17.18 10.36 14.91
N LEU A 345 -17.27 9.48 13.92
CA LEU A 345 -16.32 9.45 12.79
C LEU A 345 -16.39 10.73 11.97
N ALA A 346 -17.59 11.19 11.62
CA ALA A 346 -17.79 12.44 10.88
C ALA A 346 -17.19 13.65 11.63
N SER A 347 -17.46 13.74 12.94
CA SER A 347 -16.97 14.84 13.79
C SER A 347 -15.45 14.84 13.97
N ASN A 348 -14.81 13.67 13.88
CA ASN A 348 -13.36 13.51 14.05
C ASN A 348 -12.60 13.31 12.74
N ALA A 349 -13.28 13.32 11.58
CA ALA A 349 -12.71 12.99 10.29
C ALA A 349 -11.43 13.77 9.93
N GLY A 350 -11.29 15.03 10.37
CA GLY A 350 -10.07 15.83 10.15
C GLY A 350 -8.87 15.45 11.02
N ARG A 351 -9.04 14.56 12.01
CA ARG A 351 -8.02 14.11 12.96
C ARG A 351 -7.68 12.63 12.82
N LEU A 352 -8.51 11.89 12.07
CA LEU A 352 -8.33 10.47 11.84
C LEU A 352 -7.36 10.27 10.67
N LYS A 353 -6.24 9.59 10.94
CA LYS A 353 -5.29 9.20 9.91
C LYS A 353 -5.89 8.10 9.02
N THR A 354 -5.70 8.22 7.72
CA THR A 354 -6.09 7.22 6.72
C THR A 354 -4.95 6.24 6.47
N TYR A 355 -5.28 4.96 6.27
CA TYR A 355 -4.35 3.86 6.05
C TYR A 355 -4.68 3.14 4.73
N GLN A 356 -3.96 2.07 4.41
CA GLN A 356 -3.94 1.43 3.08
C GLN A 356 -5.28 0.97 2.49
N GLY A 357 -6.33 0.82 3.30
CA GLY A 357 -7.70 0.44 2.90
C GLY A 357 -8.74 1.00 3.88
N GLU A 358 -10.01 1.10 3.46
CA GLU A 358 -11.07 1.70 4.31
C GLU A 358 -11.48 0.77 5.44
N ASP A 359 -11.45 -0.55 5.21
CA ASP A 359 -11.74 -1.59 6.19
C ASP A 359 -10.72 -1.56 7.34
N VAL A 360 -9.43 -1.58 7.01
CA VAL A 360 -8.31 -1.45 7.96
C VAL A 360 -8.35 -0.11 8.67
N SER A 361 -8.56 0.99 7.93
CA SER A 361 -8.69 2.33 8.53
C SER A 361 -9.84 2.37 9.54
N MET A 362 -11.00 1.80 9.17
CA MET A 362 -12.16 1.68 10.04
C MET A 362 -11.84 0.86 11.29
N GLY A 363 -11.14 -0.28 11.16
CA GLY A 363 -10.68 -1.08 12.30
C GLY A 363 -9.81 -0.29 13.29
N ILE A 364 -8.87 0.50 12.77
CA ILE A 364 -7.98 1.35 13.57
C ILE A 364 -8.77 2.45 14.28
N TRP A 365 -9.67 3.14 13.58
CA TRP A 365 -10.52 4.17 14.21
C TRP A 365 -11.45 3.57 15.28
N MET A 366 -11.98 2.37 15.04
CA MET A 366 -12.83 1.64 15.98
C MET A 366 -12.09 1.13 17.21
N ALA A 367 -10.76 1.06 17.19
CA ALA A 367 -9.98 0.78 18.39
C ALA A 367 -10.12 1.90 19.43
N ALA A 368 -10.28 3.16 19.00
CA ALA A 368 -10.51 4.30 19.88
C ALA A 368 -11.97 4.38 20.36
N VAL A 369 -12.93 4.03 19.51
CA VAL A 369 -14.38 4.06 19.84
C VAL A 369 -14.77 2.90 20.77
N GLY A 370 -14.22 1.70 20.54
CA GLY A 370 -14.54 0.51 21.31
C GLY A 370 -15.99 0.03 21.17
N PRO A 371 -16.52 -0.21 19.95
CA PRO A 371 -17.90 -0.63 19.77
C PRO A 371 -18.14 -2.09 20.18
N LYS A 372 -19.39 -2.42 20.49
CA LYS A 372 -19.83 -3.80 20.58
C LYS A 372 -19.85 -4.41 19.17
N ARG A 373 -18.90 -5.30 18.91
CA ARG A 373 -18.80 -6.02 17.64
C ARG A 373 -19.75 -7.21 17.63
N TYR A 374 -20.55 -7.32 16.59
CA TYR A 374 -21.40 -8.48 16.33
C TYR A 374 -20.78 -9.26 15.17
N GLN A 375 -20.15 -10.40 15.46
CA GLN A 375 -19.60 -11.29 14.46
C GLN A 375 -20.74 -12.08 13.77
N ASP A 376 -20.79 -12.06 12.44
CA ASP A 376 -21.73 -12.87 11.66
C ASP A 376 -21.07 -13.32 10.35
N SER A 377 -20.85 -14.62 10.19
CA SER A 377 -20.10 -15.20 9.08
C SER A 377 -20.86 -15.16 7.75
N LEU A 378 -22.13 -14.78 7.74
CA LEU A 378 -22.92 -14.65 6.51
C LEU A 378 -22.65 -13.35 5.76
N TRP A 379 -21.88 -12.43 6.35
CA TRP A 379 -21.16 -11.43 5.56
C TRP A 379 -19.93 -12.12 4.98
N LEU A 380 -20.05 -12.67 3.77
CA LEU A 380 -18.98 -13.46 3.16
C LEU A 380 -17.84 -12.54 2.73
N CYS A 381 -16.61 -12.87 3.11
CA CYS A 381 -15.45 -12.03 2.81
C CYS A 381 -14.80 -12.32 1.45
N GLU A 382 -15.25 -13.37 0.76
CA GLU A 382 -14.70 -13.84 -0.51
C GLU A 382 -15.85 -14.23 -1.44
N LYS A 383 -15.60 -14.24 -2.76
CA LYS A 383 -16.59 -14.61 -3.79
C LYS A 383 -17.09 -16.04 -3.63
N THR A 384 -18.15 -16.21 -2.86
CA THR A 384 -18.76 -17.49 -2.52
C THR A 384 -20.27 -17.33 -2.50
N CYS A 385 -21.01 -18.37 -2.86
CA CYS A 385 -22.46 -18.33 -2.82
C CYS A 385 -22.96 -19.33 -1.79
N GLU A 386 -23.45 -18.82 -0.66
CA GLU A 386 -23.97 -19.62 0.44
C GLU A 386 -25.43 -19.29 0.71
N THR A 387 -26.24 -20.32 0.97
CA THR A 387 -27.65 -20.13 1.32
C THR A 387 -27.81 -19.28 2.57
N GLY A 388 -28.60 -18.22 2.47
CA GLY A 388 -28.83 -17.27 3.56
C GLY A 388 -27.69 -16.26 3.77
N MET A 389 -26.74 -16.15 2.84
CA MET A 389 -25.72 -15.10 2.86
C MET A 389 -26.34 -13.70 2.91
N LEU A 390 -25.73 -12.81 3.68
CA LEU A 390 -26.10 -11.40 3.77
C LEU A 390 -25.40 -10.59 2.70
N SER A 391 -24.11 -10.84 2.51
CA SER A 391 -23.30 -10.21 1.47
C SER A 391 -22.38 -11.22 0.80
N SER A 392 -22.01 -10.97 -0.45
CA SER A 392 -20.91 -11.66 -1.12
C SER A 392 -20.25 -10.78 -2.19
N PRO A 393 -18.91 -10.59 -2.17
CA PRO A 393 -18.21 -9.60 -2.99
C PRO A 393 -17.71 -10.14 -4.34
N GLN A 394 -17.09 -9.25 -5.14
CA GLN A 394 -16.35 -9.55 -6.37
C GLN A 394 -17.19 -10.09 -7.54
N TYR A 395 -18.42 -9.59 -7.68
CA TYR A 395 -19.31 -9.89 -8.80
C TYR A 395 -19.33 -8.75 -9.81
N SER A 396 -19.39 -9.11 -11.08
CA SER A 396 -19.74 -8.18 -12.15
C SER A 396 -21.21 -7.77 -12.06
N ALA A 397 -21.57 -6.62 -12.63
CA ALA A 397 -22.96 -6.14 -12.70
C ALA A 397 -23.94 -7.18 -13.29
N ARG A 398 -23.48 -7.99 -14.25
CA ARG A 398 -24.27 -9.07 -14.83
C ARG A 398 -24.51 -10.22 -13.83
N GLU A 399 -23.47 -10.66 -13.14
CA GLU A 399 -23.60 -11.70 -12.12
C GLU A 399 -24.51 -11.24 -10.97
N LEU A 400 -24.40 -9.99 -10.53
CA LEU A 400 -25.30 -9.42 -9.51
C LEU A 400 -26.77 -9.46 -9.96
N THR A 401 -27.02 -9.12 -11.23
CA THR A 401 -28.36 -9.20 -11.84
C THR A 401 -28.88 -10.64 -11.86
N ASP A 402 -28.01 -11.60 -12.21
CA ASP A 402 -28.36 -13.03 -12.25
C ASP A 402 -28.66 -13.59 -10.86
N LEU A 403 -27.89 -13.20 -9.83
CA LEU A 403 -28.12 -13.57 -8.43
C LEU A 403 -29.45 -13.03 -7.91
N TRP A 404 -29.77 -11.76 -8.18
CA TRP A 404 -31.06 -11.17 -7.81
C TRP A 404 -32.23 -11.84 -8.53
N ARG A 405 -32.10 -12.13 -9.82
CA ARG A 405 -33.12 -12.88 -10.56
C ARG A 405 -33.37 -14.26 -9.93
N LEU A 406 -32.32 -14.98 -9.53
CA LEU A 406 -32.46 -16.27 -8.85
C LEU A 406 -33.14 -16.12 -7.48
N LYS A 407 -32.74 -15.11 -6.70
CA LYS A 407 -33.37 -14.78 -5.42
C LYS A 407 -34.87 -14.53 -5.57
N GLU A 408 -35.28 -13.75 -6.55
CA GLU A 408 -36.70 -13.44 -6.81
C GLU A 408 -37.51 -14.67 -7.24
N LEU A 409 -36.95 -15.51 -8.10
CA LEU A 409 -37.63 -16.70 -8.62
C LEU A 409 -37.71 -17.84 -7.60
N CYS A 410 -36.63 -18.04 -6.85
CA CYS A 410 -36.38 -19.27 -6.11
C CYS A 410 -36.35 -19.05 -4.59
N GLY A 411 -36.20 -17.80 -4.13
CA GLY A 411 -36.06 -17.43 -2.72
C GLY A 411 -34.61 -17.46 -2.21
N ASP A 412 -33.69 -17.99 -3.01
CA ASP A 412 -32.27 -18.12 -2.70
C ASP A 412 -31.43 -17.72 -3.94
N PRO A 413 -30.38 -16.91 -3.78
CA PRO A 413 -29.56 -16.43 -4.89
C PRO A 413 -28.58 -17.48 -5.44
N CYS A 414 -28.33 -18.56 -4.69
CA CYS A 414 -27.33 -19.59 -4.99
C CYS A 414 -27.93 -20.87 -5.53
N GLN A 415 -29.18 -21.16 -5.16
CA GLN A 415 -29.86 -22.41 -5.51
C GLN A 415 -31.29 -22.14 -5.97
N CYS A 416 -31.66 -22.79 -7.07
CA CYS A 416 -33.04 -22.88 -7.50
C CYS A 416 -33.43 -24.35 -7.54
N GLU A 417 -33.95 -24.87 -6.43
CA GLU A 417 -34.64 -26.17 -6.51
C GLU A 417 -35.83 -25.99 -7.43
N ALA A 418 -35.90 -26.79 -8.50
CA ALA A 418 -37.06 -26.81 -9.38
C ALA A 418 -38.29 -27.10 -8.51
N ARG A 419 -39.13 -26.09 -8.28
CA ARG A 419 -40.41 -26.24 -7.58
C ARG A 419 -41.16 -27.38 -8.29
N ARG A 420 -41.25 -28.54 -7.63
CA ARG A 420 -42.00 -29.71 -8.13
C ARG A 420 -43.49 -29.46 -8.11
#